data_AF-A0A350YNJ2-F1
#
_entry.id   AF-A0A350YNJ2-F1
#
_cell.length_a   1.000
_cell.length_b   1.000
_cell.length_c   1.000
_cell.angle_alpha   90.00
_cell.angle_beta   90.00
_cell.angle_gamma   90.00
#
_symmetry.space_group_name_H-M   'P 1'
#
loop_
_entity.id
_entity.type
_entity.pdbx_description
1 polymer ?
#
loop_
_entity_poly.entity_id
_entity_poly.type
_entity_poly.pdbx_seq_one_letter_code
_entity_poly.pdbx_strand_id
1 'polypeptide(L)'
;MGSYYEGERVFGSYGDELEYSFSRFLDTRISIEASPFVGIKAFIGYRIPITSYSIYNLTDEKMAYERNTPFVYAGISGSLQLIFPFNESVFYRYYNERDNRLRKARRSDSPTAYESIVYDYPGTPYAEEAGERLEYIFYSRAMNGTMAKCDEYQSRYPEGKYVKIVKTRRDLLEEETAYLKAIKGSTPELEDFMKNYPDGKYTGKARALRDKLLEEIEFRAYQGALNGTFDSCDLYIERYPSGKYIGEVKSLRADKLANAENDLYNSAINGSFIE
;
A
#
# COMPACT_ATOMS: atom_id res chain seq x y z
N MET A 1 48.47 -7.36 -39.92
CA MET A 1 49.19 -7.82 -41.13
C MET A 1 48.17 -8.51 -42.03
N GLY A 2 48.08 -8.09 -43.30
CA GLY A 2 47.17 -8.63 -44.32
C GLY A 2 45.89 -7.79 -44.49
N SER A 3 45.81 -6.64 -45.20
CA SER A 3 46.26 -6.23 -46.55
C SER A 3 45.30 -6.64 -47.68
N TYR A 4 44.59 -5.63 -48.21
CA TYR A 4 44.22 -5.37 -49.62
C TYR A 4 43.38 -6.39 -50.42
N TYR A 5 42.26 -5.91 -50.98
CA TYR A 5 42.07 -5.85 -52.44
C TYR A 5 41.17 -4.66 -52.82
N GLU A 6 41.77 -3.72 -53.55
CA GLU A 6 41.14 -2.68 -54.38
C GLU A 6 40.99 -3.19 -55.82
N GLY A 7 40.09 -2.56 -56.58
CA GLY A 7 40.06 -2.56 -58.06
C GLY A 7 38.68 -2.87 -58.61
N GLU A 8 38.09 -2.15 -59.58
CA GLU A 8 38.51 -1.01 -60.41
C GLU A 8 37.25 -0.29 -60.94
N ARG A 9 37.40 0.97 -61.33
CA ARG A 9 36.44 1.73 -62.18
C ARG A 9 36.71 1.40 -63.65
N VAL A 10 35.73 1.63 -64.55
CA VAL A 10 35.80 2.58 -65.69
C VAL A 10 34.43 2.67 -66.43
N PHE A 11 34.22 3.87 -66.98
CA PHE A 11 33.08 4.53 -67.64
C PHE A 11 32.52 3.97 -68.97
N GLY A 12 31.28 4.40 -69.27
CA GLY A 12 30.69 4.59 -70.61
C GLY A 12 29.30 3.91 -70.71
N SER A 13 28.21 4.49 -71.22
CA SER A 13 27.98 5.67 -72.06
C SER A 13 26.50 6.09 -72.00
N TYR A 14 26.25 7.33 -72.46
CA TYR A 14 24.97 7.98 -72.75
C TYR A 14 23.81 7.08 -73.23
N GLY A 15 22.62 7.35 -72.70
CA GLY A 15 21.33 6.91 -73.21
C GLY A 15 20.24 7.70 -72.50
N ASP A 16 19.68 8.68 -73.20
CA ASP A 16 18.53 9.48 -72.78
C ASP A 16 17.35 8.58 -72.42
N GLU A 17 16.75 8.79 -71.26
CA GLU A 17 15.30 8.62 -71.09
C GLU A 17 14.83 9.41 -69.86
N LEU A 18 14.03 10.43 -70.17
CA LEU A 18 13.26 11.24 -69.23
C LEU A 18 12.18 10.38 -68.56
N GLU A 19 12.52 9.63 -67.52
CA GLU A 19 11.54 9.15 -66.55
C GLU A 19 11.55 10.05 -65.31
N TYR A 20 10.80 11.14 -65.42
CA TYR A 20 10.35 11.96 -64.30
C TYR A 20 9.47 11.11 -63.38
N SER A 21 10.07 10.36 -62.44
CA SER A 21 9.29 9.70 -61.40
C SER A 21 8.74 10.77 -60.44
N PHE A 22 7.42 10.88 -60.45
CA PHE A 22 6.58 11.89 -59.83
C PHE A 22 6.50 11.67 -58.30
N SER A 23 7.61 11.79 -57.57
CA SER A 23 7.66 11.47 -56.13
C SER A 23 7.57 12.69 -55.21
N ARG A 24 6.68 13.67 -55.48
CA ARG A 24 6.49 14.81 -54.57
C ARG A 24 5.02 15.28 -54.45
N PHE A 25 4.59 15.31 -53.18
CA PHE A 25 3.44 15.99 -52.58
C PHE A 25 2.03 15.38 -52.74
N LEU A 26 1.80 14.26 -52.06
CA LEU A 26 0.51 14.02 -51.39
C LEU A 26 0.62 14.49 -49.93
N ASP A 27 0.28 15.75 -49.67
CA ASP A 27 0.09 16.22 -48.29
C ASP A 27 -1.31 15.79 -47.86
N THR A 28 -1.40 14.60 -47.24
CA THR A 28 -2.67 14.01 -46.82
C THR A 28 -2.91 14.43 -45.37
N ARG A 29 -3.69 15.49 -45.16
CA ARG A 29 -4.15 15.84 -43.80
C ARG A 29 -5.45 15.13 -43.50
N ILE A 30 -5.39 14.17 -42.59
CA ILE A 30 -6.57 13.52 -42.01
C ILE A 30 -6.90 14.26 -40.72
N SER A 31 -7.96 15.07 -40.72
CA SER A 31 -8.55 15.58 -39.48
C SER A 31 -9.71 14.67 -39.08
N ILE A 32 -9.63 14.08 -37.88
CA ILE A 32 -10.71 13.30 -37.29
C ILE A 32 -11.32 14.14 -36.19
N GLU A 33 -12.54 14.64 -36.40
CA GLU A 33 -13.36 15.21 -35.33
C GLU A 33 -14.41 14.18 -34.92
N ALA A 34 -14.27 13.67 -33.69
CA ALA A 34 -15.28 12.81 -33.08
C ALA A 34 -16.37 13.70 -32.46
N SER A 35 -17.55 13.73 -33.06
CA SER A 35 -18.74 14.33 -32.46
C SER A 35 -19.61 13.22 -31.86
N PRO A 36 -20.14 13.36 -30.63
CA PRO A 36 -20.95 12.32 -30.00
C PRO A 36 -22.32 12.08 -30.67
N PHE A 37 -22.69 12.85 -31.70
CA PHE A 37 -24.02 12.74 -32.32
C PHE A 37 -24.05 12.46 -33.82
N VAL A 38 -22.93 12.49 -34.54
CA VAL A 38 -22.90 12.14 -35.98
C VAL A 38 -21.50 11.62 -36.30
N GLY A 39 -21.41 10.48 -36.98
CA GLY A 39 -20.19 9.67 -37.18
C GLY A 39 -18.95 10.41 -37.71
N ILE A 40 -17.84 9.65 -37.80
CA ILE A 40 -16.52 10.14 -38.18
C ILE A 40 -16.60 10.89 -39.52
N LYS A 41 -16.38 12.22 -39.50
CA LYS A 41 -16.13 12.99 -40.72
C LYS A 41 -14.64 12.92 -41.03
N ALA A 42 -14.27 12.05 -41.97
CA ALA A 42 -12.94 12.07 -42.57
C ALA A 42 -12.96 13.00 -43.78
N PHE A 43 -12.15 14.05 -43.76
CA PHE A 43 -11.88 14.87 -44.95
C PHE A 43 -10.65 14.31 -45.66
N ILE A 44 -10.81 13.93 -46.92
CA ILE A 44 -9.70 13.58 -47.81
C ILE A 44 -9.70 14.61 -48.93
N GLY A 45 -8.81 15.60 -48.84
CA GLY A 45 -8.61 16.60 -49.88
C GLY A 45 -7.46 16.18 -50.80
N TYR A 46 -7.68 16.22 -52.12
CA TYR A 46 -6.62 16.09 -53.11
C TYR A 46 -6.30 17.46 -53.70
N ARG A 47 -5.01 17.76 -53.91
CA ARG A 47 -4.58 18.99 -54.57
C ARG A 47 -4.20 18.65 -56.01
N ILE A 48 -5.05 19.02 -56.97
CA ILE A 48 -4.76 18.84 -58.40
C ILE A 48 -4.21 20.17 -58.95
N PRO A 49 -2.95 20.23 -59.43
CA PRO A 49 -2.49 21.39 -60.18
C PRO A 49 -3.13 21.37 -61.57
N ILE A 50 -3.88 22.43 -61.92
CA ILE A 50 -4.36 22.60 -63.30
C ILE A 50 -3.17 23.12 -64.11
N THR A 51 -2.62 22.29 -65.00
CA THR A 51 -1.74 22.77 -66.06
C THR A 51 -2.59 23.45 -67.13
N SER A 52 -2.41 24.77 -67.22
CA SER A 52 -2.88 25.73 -68.23
C SER A 52 -3.67 25.19 -69.44
N TYR A 53 -4.89 25.70 -69.65
CA TYR A 53 -5.51 25.75 -70.98
C TYR A 53 -4.92 26.95 -71.74
N SER A 54 -4.38 26.70 -72.93
CA SER A 54 -3.99 27.73 -73.89
C SER A 54 -5.24 28.31 -74.57
N ILE A 55 -5.58 29.56 -74.24
CA ILE A 55 -6.52 30.38 -75.02
C ILE A 55 -5.68 31.09 -76.09
N TYR A 56 -5.89 30.77 -77.36
CA TYR A 56 -5.35 31.57 -78.45
C TYR A 56 -6.21 32.82 -78.61
N ASN A 57 -5.63 33.99 -78.33
CA ASN A 57 -6.12 35.26 -78.85
C ASN A 57 -4.99 35.90 -79.68
N LEU A 58 -5.31 36.15 -80.94
CA LEU A 58 -4.51 36.89 -81.91
C LEU A 58 -4.49 38.37 -81.52
N THR A 59 -3.42 38.82 -80.87
CA THR A 59 -2.72 40.09 -81.16
C THR A 59 -1.47 40.19 -80.30
N ASP A 60 -0.37 40.56 -80.95
CA ASP A 60 0.95 40.80 -80.36
C ASP A 60 0.91 41.78 -79.19
N GLU A 61 1.32 41.33 -78.00
CA GLU A 61 2.24 42.03 -77.11
C GLU A 61 2.56 41.16 -75.89
N LYS A 62 3.86 40.89 -75.68
CA LYS A 62 4.40 40.20 -74.50
C LYS A 62 4.21 41.09 -73.26
N MET A 63 3.34 40.66 -72.34
CA MET A 63 3.40 41.11 -70.94
C MET A 63 3.50 39.91 -70.00
N ALA A 64 4.63 39.83 -69.30
CA ALA A 64 4.82 38.93 -68.18
C ALA A 64 3.98 39.43 -66.99
N TYR A 65 2.96 38.67 -66.63
CA TYR A 65 2.23 38.84 -65.37
C TYR A 65 2.38 37.54 -64.58
N GLU A 66 3.21 37.56 -63.53
CA GLU A 66 3.11 36.59 -62.43
C GLU A 66 1.80 36.85 -61.68
N ARG A 67 0.71 36.26 -62.18
CA ARG A 67 -0.53 36.15 -61.41
C ARG A 67 -0.47 34.89 -60.58
N ASN A 68 -0.42 35.09 -59.27
CA ASN A 68 -0.76 34.14 -58.23
C ASN A 68 -2.06 33.40 -58.64
N THR A 69 -1.94 32.18 -59.17
CA THR A 69 -3.10 31.41 -59.62
C THR A 69 -3.97 31.07 -58.42
N PRO A 70 -5.26 31.46 -58.40
CA PRO A 70 -6.14 30.99 -57.34
C PRO A 70 -6.27 29.47 -57.47
N PHE A 71 -5.84 28.74 -56.43
CA PHE A 71 -6.12 27.31 -56.33
C PHE A 71 -7.64 27.14 -56.22
N VAL A 72 -8.26 26.57 -57.25
CA VAL A 72 -9.66 26.14 -57.16
C VAL A 72 -9.67 24.85 -56.36
N TYR A 73 -10.27 24.89 -55.17
CA TYR A 73 -10.57 23.67 -54.42
C TYR A 73 -11.73 22.95 -55.11
N ALA A 74 -11.41 22.00 -55.99
CA ALA A 74 -12.37 20.99 -56.40
C ALA A 74 -12.40 19.91 -55.30
N GLY A 75 -13.07 20.20 -54.19
CA GLY A 75 -13.37 19.20 -53.18
C GLY A 75 -14.51 18.34 -53.69
N ILE A 76 -14.24 17.08 -54.05
CA ILE A 76 -15.30 16.08 -54.02
C ILE A 76 -15.58 15.86 -52.54
N SER A 77 -16.59 16.53 -51.97
CA SER A 77 -17.10 16.17 -50.65
C SER A 77 -17.87 14.86 -50.80
N GLY A 78 -17.14 13.77 -50.99
CA GLY A 78 -17.67 12.44 -50.76
C GLY A 78 -17.80 12.28 -49.26
N SER A 79 -19.00 12.48 -48.71
CA SER A 79 -19.31 11.86 -47.44
C SER A 79 -19.26 10.35 -47.70
N LEU A 80 -18.10 9.74 -47.45
CA LEU A 80 -18.06 8.30 -47.25
C LEU A 80 -18.79 8.07 -45.93
N GLN A 81 -20.12 8.01 -45.99
CA GLN A 81 -20.88 7.31 -44.97
C GLN A 81 -20.45 5.86 -45.12
N LEU A 82 -19.36 5.51 -44.45
CA LEU A 82 -19.19 4.17 -43.97
C LEU A 82 -20.37 3.96 -43.03
N ILE A 83 -21.50 3.56 -43.59
CA ILE A 83 -22.58 2.91 -42.87
C ILE A 83 -21.99 1.56 -42.49
N PHE A 84 -21.05 1.59 -41.55
CA PHE A 84 -21.03 0.51 -40.60
C PHE A 84 -22.44 0.54 -40.01
N PRO A 85 -23.18 -0.58 -40.01
CA PRO A 85 -24.31 -0.71 -39.11
C PRO A 85 -23.72 -0.74 -37.68
N PHE A 86 -23.19 0.39 -37.23
CA PHE A 86 -22.98 0.72 -35.85
C PHE A 86 -24.39 0.87 -35.31
N ASN A 87 -24.97 -0.28 -35.00
CA ASN A 87 -26.22 -0.38 -34.31
C ASN A 87 -25.99 0.35 -32.98
N GLU A 88 -26.41 1.61 -32.89
CA GLU A 88 -26.22 2.46 -31.70
C GLU A 88 -26.65 1.71 -30.43
N SER A 89 -27.63 0.81 -30.55
CA SER A 89 -28.07 -0.06 -29.46
C SER A 89 -26.96 -0.94 -28.87
N VAL A 90 -25.97 -1.39 -29.64
CA VAL A 90 -24.88 -2.26 -29.15
C VAL A 90 -23.86 -1.44 -28.35
N PHE A 91 -23.50 -0.25 -28.84
CA PHE A 91 -22.59 0.65 -28.15
C PHE A 91 -23.21 1.17 -26.84
N TYR A 92 -24.47 1.62 -26.87
CA TYR A 92 -25.18 2.04 -25.66
C TYR A 92 -25.40 0.89 -24.67
N ARG A 93 -25.67 -0.34 -25.13
CA ARG A 93 -25.78 -1.51 -24.23
C ARG A 93 -24.47 -1.80 -23.51
N TYR A 94 -23.34 -1.68 -24.21
CA TYR A 94 -22.02 -1.98 -23.65
C TYR A 94 -21.60 -0.99 -22.55
N TYR A 95 -21.80 0.32 -22.77
CA TYR A 95 -21.52 1.34 -21.74
C TYR A 95 -22.45 1.21 -20.54
N ASN A 96 -23.75 1.00 -20.79
CA ASN A 96 -24.73 0.83 -19.73
C ASN A 96 -24.45 -0.40 -18.85
N GLU A 97 -23.85 -1.47 -19.39
CA GLU A 97 -23.55 -2.66 -18.61
C GLU A 97 -22.43 -2.41 -17.58
N ARG A 98 -21.35 -1.74 -17.97
CA ARG A 98 -20.22 -1.40 -17.07
C ARG A 98 -20.67 -0.50 -15.92
N ASP A 99 -21.40 0.57 -16.23
CA ASP A 99 -21.97 1.47 -15.23
C ASP A 99 -22.91 0.74 -14.27
N ASN A 100 -23.75 -0.15 -14.81
CA ASN A 100 -24.66 -0.95 -13.98
C ASN A 100 -23.92 -1.93 -13.07
N ARG A 101 -22.84 -2.57 -13.54
CA ARG A 101 -22.01 -3.46 -12.72
C ARG A 101 -21.33 -2.72 -11.59
N LEU A 102 -20.68 -1.58 -11.87
CA LEU A 102 -20.07 -0.76 -10.82
C LEU A 102 -21.11 -0.22 -9.84
N ARG A 103 -22.26 0.24 -10.33
CA ARG A 103 -23.37 0.68 -9.48
C ARG A 103 -23.89 -0.45 -8.59
N LYS A 104 -24.00 -1.68 -9.11
CA LYS A 104 -24.39 -2.87 -8.34
C LYS A 104 -23.33 -3.20 -7.29
N ALA A 105 -22.05 -3.17 -7.66
CA ALA A 105 -20.94 -3.38 -6.73
C ALA A 105 -20.99 -2.37 -5.58
N ARG A 106 -21.11 -1.05 -5.89
CA ARG A 106 -21.29 0.03 -4.90
C ARG A 106 -22.46 -0.18 -3.96
N ARG A 107 -23.61 -0.64 -4.45
CA ARG A 107 -24.78 -0.91 -3.62
C ARG A 107 -24.57 -2.09 -2.67
N SER A 108 -23.85 -3.12 -3.13
CA SER A 108 -23.59 -4.33 -2.35
C SER A 108 -22.35 -4.26 -1.46
N ASP A 109 -21.46 -3.29 -1.72
CA ASP A 109 -20.10 -3.17 -1.18
C ASP A 109 -19.33 -4.51 -1.15
N SER A 110 -19.52 -5.30 -2.21
CA SER A 110 -19.07 -6.68 -2.27
C SER A 110 -17.67 -6.77 -2.89
N PRO A 111 -16.67 -7.34 -2.19
CA PRO A 111 -15.33 -7.54 -2.74
C PRO A 111 -15.35 -8.34 -4.03
N THR A 112 -16.13 -9.42 -4.10
CA THR A 112 -16.24 -10.27 -5.29
C THR A 112 -16.83 -9.52 -6.48
N ALA A 113 -17.76 -8.58 -6.24
CA ALA A 113 -18.30 -7.74 -7.30
C ALA A 113 -17.23 -6.78 -7.86
N TYR A 114 -16.45 -6.15 -6.99
CA TYR A 114 -15.34 -5.29 -7.41
C TYR A 114 -14.22 -6.06 -8.11
N GLU A 115 -13.86 -7.24 -7.61
CA GLU A 115 -12.86 -8.13 -8.24
C GLU A 115 -13.25 -8.50 -9.67
N SER A 116 -14.53 -8.81 -9.91
CA SER A 116 -15.02 -9.10 -11.25
C SER A 116 -14.88 -7.90 -12.20
N ILE A 117 -15.06 -6.68 -11.71
CA ILE A 117 -14.90 -5.45 -12.51
C ILE A 117 -13.43 -5.21 -12.85
N VAL A 118 -12.51 -5.39 -11.88
CA VAL A 118 -11.07 -5.24 -12.10
C VAL A 118 -10.57 -6.26 -13.13
N TYR A 119 -11.07 -7.50 -13.06
CA TYR A 119 -10.71 -8.58 -13.97
C TYR A 119 -11.31 -8.40 -15.38
N ASP A 120 -12.59 -8.05 -15.48
CA ASP A 120 -13.31 -7.96 -16.76
C ASP A 120 -12.96 -6.69 -17.54
N TYR A 121 -12.54 -5.61 -16.87
CA TYR A 121 -12.31 -4.28 -17.49
C TYR A 121 -10.97 -3.64 -17.13
N PRO A 122 -9.82 -4.34 -17.26
CA PRO A 122 -8.52 -3.84 -16.83
C PRO A 122 -8.12 -2.55 -17.56
N GLY A 123 -7.44 -1.65 -16.86
CA GLY A 123 -6.95 -0.37 -17.41
C GLY A 123 -8.03 0.67 -17.70
N THR A 124 -9.30 0.39 -17.35
CA THR A 124 -10.38 1.38 -17.45
C THR A 124 -10.52 2.18 -16.15
N PRO A 125 -11.08 3.41 -16.18
CA PRO A 125 -11.38 4.17 -14.97
C PRO A 125 -12.29 3.41 -13.98
N TYR A 126 -13.13 2.49 -14.49
CA TYR A 126 -13.98 1.64 -13.66
C TYR A 126 -13.18 0.61 -12.86
N ALA A 127 -12.17 0.00 -13.47
CA ALA A 127 -11.28 -0.94 -12.79
C ALA A 127 -10.37 -0.22 -11.80
N GLU A 128 -9.91 0.99 -12.11
CA GLU A 128 -9.17 1.82 -11.17
C GLU A 128 -10.03 2.11 -9.93
N GLU A 129 -11.24 2.66 -10.10
CA GLU A 129 -12.14 2.95 -8.99
C GLU A 129 -12.53 1.68 -8.20
N ALA A 130 -12.82 0.58 -8.91
CA ALA A 130 -13.13 -0.70 -8.27
C ALA A 130 -11.93 -1.23 -7.47
N GLY A 131 -10.71 -1.08 -7.98
CA GLY A 131 -9.47 -1.46 -7.32
C GLY A 131 -9.22 -0.65 -6.04
N GLU A 132 -9.37 0.68 -6.11
CA GLU A 132 -9.26 1.55 -4.94
C GLU A 132 -10.28 1.17 -3.86
N ARG A 133 -11.54 0.93 -4.26
CA ARG A 133 -12.58 0.55 -3.32
C ARG A 133 -12.33 -0.83 -2.71
N LEU A 134 -11.87 -1.78 -3.52
CA LEU A 134 -11.51 -3.11 -3.06
C LEU A 134 -10.38 -3.04 -2.04
N GLU A 135 -9.31 -2.31 -2.32
CA GLU A 135 -8.21 -2.10 -1.38
C GLU A 135 -8.71 -1.52 -0.05
N TYR A 136 -9.55 -0.48 -0.11
CA TYR A 136 -10.13 0.13 1.09
C TYR A 136 -10.95 -0.86 1.94
N ILE A 137 -11.70 -1.77 1.31
CA ILE A 137 -12.45 -2.81 2.04
C ILE A 137 -11.48 -3.73 2.81
N PHE A 138 -10.39 -4.19 2.18
CA PHE A 138 -9.39 -5.02 2.86
C PHE A 138 -8.65 -4.26 3.96
N TYR A 139 -8.33 -2.98 3.72
CA TYR A 139 -7.76 -2.10 4.73
C TYR A 139 -8.69 -1.98 5.96
N SER A 140 -9.97 -1.70 5.73
CA SER A 140 -10.98 -1.60 6.80
C SER A 140 -11.10 -2.91 7.59
N ARG A 141 -11.04 -4.05 6.89
CA ARG A 141 -11.02 -5.38 7.53
C ARG A 141 -9.76 -5.60 8.37
N ALA A 142 -8.60 -5.15 7.92
CA ALA A 142 -7.36 -5.24 8.68
C ALA A 142 -7.42 -4.38 9.96
N MET A 143 -7.93 -3.15 9.87
CA MET A 143 -8.03 -2.24 11.02
C MET A 143 -8.96 -2.76 12.12
N ASN A 144 -10.07 -3.38 11.72
CA ASN A 144 -11.09 -3.92 12.62
C ASN A 144 -10.91 -5.43 12.91
N GLY A 145 -9.86 -6.05 12.38
CA GLY A 145 -9.67 -7.49 12.39
C GLY A 145 -8.51 -7.97 13.27
N THR A 146 -8.07 -9.19 12.99
CA THR A 146 -6.93 -9.86 13.64
C THR A 146 -5.63 -9.64 12.86
N MET A 147 -4.51 -10.12 13.40
CA MET A 147 -3.21 -10.10 12.69
C MET A 147 -3.32 -10.79 11.31
N ALA A 148 -4.07 -11.89 11.21
CA ALA A 148 -4.30 -12.59 9.95
C ALA A 148 -4.97 -11.69 8.88
N LYS A 149 -5.83 -10.73 9.28
CA LYS A 149 -6.43 -9.76 8.35
C LYS A 149 -5.45 -8.68 7.92
N CYS A 150 -4.49 -8.33 8.79
CA CYS A 150 -3.38 -7.46 8.39
C CYS A 150 -2.46 -8.17 7.39
N ASP A 151 -2.12 -9.43 7.65
CA ASP A 151 -1.30 -10.25 6.76
C ASP A 151 -1.97 -10.47 5.40
N GLU A 152 -3.29 -10.72 5.39
CA GLU A 152 -4.10 -10.83 4.17
C GLU A 152 -4.02 -9.55 3.33
N TYR A 153 -4.18 -8.37 3.95
CA TYR A 153 -4.03 -7.09 3.24
C TYR A 153 -2.61 -6.92 2.68
N GLN A 154 -1.57 -7.15 3.50
CA GLN A 154 -0.18 -6.97 3.07
C GLN A 154 0.23 -7.90 1.93
N SER A 155 -0.28 -9.14 1.93
CA SER A 155 -0.04 -10.10 0.85
C SER A 155 -0.71 -9.67 -0.45
N ARG A 156 -1.89 -9.06 -0.37
CA ARG A 156 -2.70 -8.69 -1.54
C ARG A 156 -2.31 -7.34 -2.13
N TYR A 157 -1.86 -6.43 -1.29
CA TYR A 157 -1.47 -5.06 -1.65
C TYR A 157 -0.09 -4.72 -1.07
N PRO A 158 1.01 -5.34 -1.55
CA PRO A 158 2.35 -5.13 -0.99
C PRO A 158 2.84 -3.67 -1.13
N GLU A 159 2.35 -2.96 -2.14
CA GLU A 159 2.61 -1.55 -2.42
C GLU A 159 1.35 -0.67 -2.24
N GLY A 160 0.34 -1.21 -1.55
CA GLY A 160 -0.93 -0.52 -1.31
C GLY A 160 -0.78 0.80 -0.54
N LYS A 161 -1.76 1.69 -0.73
CA LYS A 161 -1.84 3.00 -0.10
C LYS A 161 -1.78 2.92 1.43
N TYR A 162 -2.30 1.85 2.03
CA TYR A 162 -2.43 1.70 3.48
C TYR A 162 -1.40 0.76 4.11
N VAL A 163 -0.41 0.26 3.36
CA VAL A 163 0.58 -0.73 3.85
C VAL A 163 1.27 -0.31 5.14
N LYS A 164 1.73 0.94 5.23
CA LYS A 164 2.42 1.44 6.42
C LYS A 164 1.50 1.39 7.65
N ILE A 165 0.25 1.81 7.50
CA ILE A 165 -0.74 1.85 8.59
C ILE A 165 -1.11 0.43 9.03
N VAL A 166 -1.31 -0.49 8.07
CA VAL A 166 -1.64 -1.89 8.37
C VAL A 166 -0.46 -2.62 9.04
N LYS A 167 0.78 -2.32 8.66
CA LYS A 167 1.98 -2.81 9.36
C LYS A 167 1.99 -2.36 10.81
N THR A 168 1.84 -1.07 11.07
CA THR A 168 1.75 -0.55 12.45
C THR A 168 0.61 -1.18 13.23
N ARG A 169 -0.56 -1.40 12.62
CA ARG A 169 -1.68 -2.08 13.29
C ARG A 169 -1.34 -3.52 13.66
N ARG A 170 -0.68 -4.26 12.77
CA ARG A 170 -0.22 -5.62 13.03
C ARG A 170 0.75 -5.66 14.20
N ASP A 171 1.75 -4.80 14.21
CA ASP A 171 2.76 -4.73 15.27
C ASP A 171 2.14 -4.40 16.63
N LEU A 172 1.15 -3.50 16.65
CA LEU A 172 0.37 -3.19 17.87
C LEU A 172 -0.47 -4.38 18.36
N LEU A 173 -1.05 -5.18 17.45
CA LEU A 173 -1.77 -6.39 17.82
C LEU A 173 -0.82 -7.44 18.39
N GLU A 174 0.36 -7.60 17.79
CA GLU A 174 1.40 -8.50 18.26
C GLU A 174 1.86 -8.12 19.67
N GLU A 175 2.19 -6.84 19.89
CA GLU A 175 2.50 -6.30 21.22
C GLU A 175 1.37 -6.56 22.22
N GLU A 176 0.11 -6.28 21.85
CA GLU A 176 -1.05 -6.51 22.71
C GLU A 176 -1.18 -7.99 23.10
N THR A 177 -1.00 -8.92 22.16
CA THR A 177 -1.03 -10.35 22.49
C THR A 177 0.09 -10.77 23.43
N ALA A 178 1.30 -10.24 23.24
CA ALA A 178 2.44 -10.49 24.12
C ALA A 178 2.18 -9.95 25.53
N TYR A 179 1.63 -8.74 25.62
CA TYR A 179 1.24 -8.13 26.90
C TYR A 179 0.17 -8.96 27.63
N LEU A 180 -0.89 -9.37 26.93
CA LEU A 180 -1.97 -10.19 27.50
C LEU A 180 -1.47 -11.55 28.01
N LYS A 181 -0.41 -12.10 27.40
CA LYS A 181 0.27 -13.29 27.90
C LYS A 181 1.08 -12.97 29.16
N ALA A 182 1.84 -11.88 29.14
CA ALA A 182 2.70 -11.46 30.25
C ALA A 182 1.92 -11.20 31.54
N ILE A 183 0.76 -10.52 31.46
CA ILE A 183 -0.06 -10.22 32.66
C ILE A 183 -0.72 -11.46 33.30
N LYS A 184 -0.76 -12.59 32.59
CA LYS A 184 -1.24 -13.88 33.12
C LYS A 184 -0.11 -14.69 33.76
N GLY A 185 1.14 -14.30 33.51
CA GLY A 185 2.33 -14.92 34.06
C GLY A 185 2.73 -14.33 35.41
N SER A 186 4.01 -14.46 35.73
CA SER A 186 4.66 -13.91 36.92
C SER A 186 5.52 -12.68 36.58
N THR A 187 6.27 -12.16 37.56
CA THR A 187 7.11 -10.98 37.37
C THR A 187 8.17 -11.14 36.26
N PRO A 188 8.82 -12.31 36.05
CA PRO A 188 9.75 -12.52 34.94
C PRO A 188 9.08 -12.38 33.55
N GLU A 189 7.85 -12.86 33.37
CA GLU A 189 7.16 -12.71 32.08
C GLU A 189 6.86 -11.25 31.74
N LEU A 190 6.58 -10.42 32.75
CA LEU A 190 6.45 -8.97 32.58
C LEU A 190 7.79 -8.31 32.23
N GLU A 191 8.89 -8.78 32.82
CA GLU A 191 10.25 -8.32 32.51
C GLU A 191 10.67 -8.68 31.09
N ASP A 192 10.42 -9.91 30.66
CA ASP A 192 10.66 -10.37 29.29
C ASP A 192 9.85 -9.57 28.28
N PHE A 193 8.58 -9.29 28.59
CA PHE A 193 7.75 -8.41 27.76
C PHE A 193 8.37 -7.00 27.65
N MET A 194 8.74 -6.37 28.77
CA MET A 194 9.35 -5.03 28.75
C MET A 194 10.71 -4.99 28.04
N LYS A 195 11.47 -6.10 28.04
CA LYS A 195 12.71 -6.23 27.30
C LYS A 195 12.48 -6.28 25.79
N ASN A 196 11.45 -7.00 25.35
CA ASN A 196 11.10 -7.13 23.93
C ASN A 196 10.39 -5.88 23.38
N TYR A 197 9.70 -5.14 24.23
CA TYR A 197 8.97 -3.92 23.88
C TYR A 197 9.35 -2.78 24.84
N PRO A 198 10.56 -2.19 24.72
CA PRO A 198 11.04 -1.17 25.67
C PRO A 198 10.26 0.16 25.58
N ASP A 199 9.81 0.53 24.38
CA ASP A 199 9.04 1.75 24.10
C ASP A 199 7.61 1.45 23.62
N GLY A 200 7.13 0.24 23.93
CA GLY A 200 5.81 -0.24 23.57
C GLY A 200 4.67 0.52 24.24
N LYS A 201 3.49 0.51 23.60
CA LYS A 201 2.26 1.10 24.14
C LYS A 201 1.89 0.54 25.51
N TYR A 202 2.19 -0.74 25.77
CA TYR A 202 1.81 -1.43 27.00
C TYR A 202 2.94 -1.50 28.04
N THR A 203 4.15 -1.04 27.72
CA THR A 203 5.33 -1.14 28.60
C THR A 203 5.15 -0.43 29.93
N GLY A 204 4.56 0.78 29.92
CA GLY A 204 4.25 1.50 31.15
C GLY A 204 3.26 0.74 32.05
N LYS A 205 2.29 0.03 31.47
CA LYS A 205 1.33 -0.79 32.22
C LYS A 205 1.98 -2.05 32.78
N ALA A 206 2.82 -2.71 31.98
CA ALA A 206 3.59 -3.88 32.42
C ALA A 206 4.50 -3.53 33.61
N ARG A 207 5.18 -2.38 33.54
CA ARG A 207 6.02 -1.86 34.63
C ARG A 207 5.25 -1.66 35.92
N ALA A 208 4.13 -0.94 35.84
CA ALA A 208 3.29 -0.67 37.01
C ALA A 208 2.73 -1.96 37.64
N LEU A 209 2.32 -2.94 36.82
CA LEU A 209 1.85 -4.22 37.33
C LEU A 209 2.98 -5.03 38.00
N ARG A 210 4.16 -5.06 37.40
CA ARG A 210 5.35 -5.74 37.95
C ARG A 210 5.76 -5.14 39.30
N ASP A 211 5.77 -3.81 39.40
CA ASP A 211 6.08 -3.12 40.66
C ASP A 211 5.03 -3.44 41.75
N LYS A 212 3.74 -3.46 41.39
CA LYS A 212 2.65 -3.85 42.30
C LYS A 212 2.79 -5.29 42.78
N LEU A 213 3.11 -6.23 41.89
CA LEU A 213 3.31 -7.64 42.25
C LEU A 213 4.50 -7.81 43.20
N LEU A 214 5.61 -7.10 42.96
CA LEU A 214 6.76 -7.12 43.86
C LEU A 214 6.41 -6.58 45.25
N GLU A 215 5.66 -5.47 45.33
CA GLU A 215 5.17 -4.93 46.60
C GLU A 215 4.27 -5.93 47.33
N GLU A 216 3.36 -6.61 46.63
CA GLU A 216 2.49 -7.64 47.22
C GLU A 216 3.28 -8.86 47.73
N ILE A 217 4.30 -9.30 46.98
CA ILE A 217 5.16 -10.43 47.37
C ILE A 217 5.96 -10.06 48.62
N GLU A 218 6.57 -8.86 48.64
CA GLU A 218 7.30 -8.38 49.81
C GLU A 218 6.37 -8.23 51.02
N PHE A 219 5.19 -7.64 50.84
CA PHE A 219 4.22 -7.48 51.91
C PHE A 219 3.78 -8.82 52.51
N ARG A 220 3.60 -9.87 51.69
CA ARG A 220 3.33 -11.23 52.19
C ARG A 220 4.49 -11.78 53.01
N ALA A 221 5.73 -11.56 52.59
CA ALA A 221 6.90 -11.98 53.35
C ALA A 221 6.98 -11.24 54.69
N TYR A 222 6.66 -9.94 54.71
CA TYR A 222 6.56 -9.14 55.93
C TYR A 222 5.47 -9.68 56.88
N GLN A 223 4.27 -10.01 56.37
CA GLN A 223 3.23 -10.65 57.17
C GLN A 223 3.66 -12.01 57.74
N GLY A 224 4.48 -12.76 56.99
CA GLY A 224 5.12 -13.98 57.48
C GLY A 224 6.06 -13.71 58.67
N ALA A 225 6.87 -12.66 58.60
CA ALA A 225 7.73 -12.24 59.71
C ALA A 225 6.93 -11.77 60.94
N LEU A 226 5.84 -11.01 60.74
CA LEU A 226 4.93 -10.58 61.81
C LEU A 226 4.37 -11.76 62.60
N ASN A 227 3.87 -12.77 61.89
CA ASN A 227 3.16 -13.90 62.50
C ASN A 227 4.05 -15.11 62.85
N GLY A 228 5.29 -15.14 62.37
CA GLY A 228 6.22 -16.27 62.52
C GLY A 228 7.17 -16.17 63.72
N THR A 229 8.29 -16.89 63.65
CA THR A 229 9.39 -16.84 64.66
C THR A 229 10.43 -15.77 64.29
N PHE A 230 11.48 -15.63 65.11
CA PHE A 230 12.62 -14.79 64.72
C PHE A 230 13.30 -15.30 63.43
N ASP A 231 13.28 -16.61 63.14
CA ASP A 231 13.78 -17.19 61.87
C ASP A 231 13.00 -16.65 60.66
N SER A 232 11.69 -16.46 60.79
CA SER A 232 10.88 -15.86 59.72
C SER A 232 11.26 -14.40 59.46
N CYS A 233 11.73 -13.70 60.50
CA CYS A 233 12.28 -12.36 60.37
C CYS A 233 13.65 -12.40 59.66
N ASP A 234 14.50 -13.37 59.98
CA ASP A 234 15.78 -13.59 59.30
C ASP A 234 15.60 -13.83 57.80
N LEU A 235 14.66 -14.70 57.42
CA LEU A 235 14.32 -14.96 56.02
C LEU A 235 13.85 -13.70 55.28
N TYR A 236 13.06 -12.85 55.93
CA TYR A 236 12.66 -11.57 55.34
C TYR A 236 13.86 -10.63 55.16
N ILE A 237 14.70 -10.48 56.19
CA ILE A 237 15.87 -9.60 56.18
C ILE A 237 16.87 -10.02 55.08
N GLU A 238 17.09 -11.33 54.92
CA GLU A 238 17.95 -11.88 53.88
C GLU A 238 17.40 -11.60 52.47
N ARG A 239 16.09 -11.82 52.27
CA ARG A 239 15.46 -11.67 50.96
C ARG A 239 15.22 -10.21 50.57
N TYR A 240 14.99 -9.33 51.54
CA TYR A 240 14.66 -7.92 51.34
C TYR A 240 15.56 -7.00 52.17
N PRO A 241 16.89 -6.99 51.93
CA PRO A 241 17.84 -6.23 52.75
C PRO A 241 17.63 -4.71 52.69
N SER A 242 16.99 -4.23 51.62
CA SER A 242 16.56 -2.85 51.41
C SER A 242 15.03 -2.74 51.26
N GLY A 243 14.28 -3.70 51.82
CA GLY A 243 12.83 -3.73 51.76
C GLY A 243 12.18 -2.57 52.52
N LYS A 244 10.93 -2.27 52.16
CA LYS A 244 10.11 -1.22 52.78
C LYS A 244 9.93 -1.43 54.28
N TYR A 245 9.85 -2.67 54.74
CA TYR A 245 9.58 -3.02 56.14
C TYR A 245 10.85 -3.44 56.92
N ILE A 246 12.04 -3.24 56.36
CA ILE A 246 13.28 -3.77 56.94
C ILE A 246 13.57 -3.26 58.35
N GLY A 247 13.27 -1.99 58.64
CA GLY A 247 13.45 -1.40 59.97
C GLY A 247 12.55 -2.05 61.00
N GLU A 248 11.27 -2.22 60.67
CA GLU A 248 10.27 -2.85 61.54
C GLU A 248 10.62 -4.33 61.81
N VAL A 249 11.00 -5.08 60.77
CA VAL A 249 11.32 -6.50 60.91
C VAL A 249 12.58 -6.72 61.75
N LYS A 250 13.59 -5.83 61.66
CA LYS A 250 14.78 -5.90 62.52
C LYS A 250 14.44 -5.70 64.00
N SER A 251 13.58 -4.73 64.31
CA SER A 251 13.11 -4.52 65.69
C SER A 251 12.30 -5.73 66.18
N LEU A 252 11.35 -6.21 65.37
CA LEU A 252 10.54 -7.37 65.69
C LEU A 252 11.38 -8.63 65.94
N ARG A 253 12.41 -8.84 65.14
CA ARG A 253 13.35 -9.95 65.31
C ARG A 253 14.00 -9.92 66.69
N ALA A 254 14.49 -8.76 67.12
CA ALA A 254 15.14 -8.60 68.41
C ALA A 254 14.18 -8.92 69.57
N ASP A 255 12.95 -8.41 69.49
CA ASP A 255 11.91 -8.68 70.50
C ASP A 255 11.57 -10.18 70.57
N LYS A 256 11.40 -10.83 69.42
CA LYS A 256 11.10 -12.27 69.34
C LYS A 256 12.25 -13.13 69.85
N LEU A 257 13.50 -12.75 69.57
CA LEU A 257 14.67 -13.46 70.06
C LEU A 257 14.79 -13.34 71.58
N ALA A 258 14.63 -12.14 72.14
CA ALA A 258 14.68 -11.93 73.59
C ALA A 258 13.58 -12.72 74.31
N ASN A 259 12.38 -12.80 73.74
CA ASN A 259 11.30 -13.62 74.30
C ASN A 259 11.65 -15.12 74.27
N ALA A 260 12.19 -15.62 73.15
CA ALA A 260 12.60 -17.01 73.04
C ALA A 260 13.73 -17.39 74.03
N GLU A 261 14.71 -16.49 74.23
CA GLU A 261 15.77 -16.66 75.22
C GLU A 261 15.22 -16.69 76.66
N ASN A 262 14.27 -15.79 76.98
CA ASN A 262 13.61 -15.77 78.28
C ASN A 262 12.80 -17.05 78.54
N ASP A 263 12.10 -17.58 77.54
CA ASP A 263 11.34 -18.83 77.65
C ASP A 263 12.27 -20.03 77.91
N LEU A 264 13.41 -20.09 77.23
CA LEU A 264 14.45 -21.11 77.46
C LEU A 264 15.03 -21.01 78.87
N TYR A 265 15.35 -19.80 79.32
CA TYR A 265 15.88 -19.55 80.67
C TYR A 265 14.89 -19.99 81.75
N ASN A 266 13.62 -19.59 81.62
CA ASN A 266 12.57 -19.98 82.56
C ASN A 266 12.34 -21.50 82.58
N SER A 267 12.43 -22.16 81.42
CA SER A 267 12.33 -23.62 81.31
C SER A 267 13.49 -24.35 81.99
N ALA A 268 14.70 -23.78 81.92
CA ALA A 268 15.88 -24.32 82.59
C ALA A 268 15.79 -24.19 84.12
N ILE A 269 15.31 -23.05 84.64
CA ILE A 269 15.15 -22.83 86.08
C ILE A 269 14.10 -23.74 86.70
N ASN A 270 12.97 -23.95 86.01
CA ASN A 270 11.85 -24.71 86.54
C ASN A 270 12.02 -26.24 86.47
N GLY A 271 13.21 -26.72 86.05
CA GLY A 271 13.53 -28.16 86.02
C GLY A 271 12.74 -28.98 84.99
N SER A 272 12.04 -28.31 84.06
CA SER A 272 11.26 -28.94 82.98
C SER A 272 12.09 -29.31 81.76
N PHE A 273 13.41 -29.16 81.81
CA PHE A 273 14.33 -29.66 80.79
C PHE A 273 14.54 -31.17 81.02
N ILE A 274 13.57 -31.98 80.59
CA ILE A 274 13.72 -33.44 80.51
C ILE A 274 14.42 -33.71 79.17
N GLU A 275 15.59 -34.34 79.23
CA GLU A 275 16.42 -34.77 78.09
C GLU A 275 15.64 -35.56 77.03
#